data_AF-A0A9W7PDL5-F1
#
_entry.id   AF-A0A9W7PDL5-F1
#
_cell.length_a   1.000
_cell.length_b   1.000
_cell.length_c   1.000
_cell.angle_alpha   90.00
_cell.angle_beta   90.00
_cell.angle_gamma   90.00
#
_symmetry.space_group_name_H-M   'P 1'
#
loop_
_entity.id
_entity.type
_entity.pdbx_description
1 polymer ?
#
loop_
_entity_poly.entity_id
_entity_poly.type
_entity_poly.pdbx_seq_one_letter_code
_entity_poly.pdbx_strand_id
1 'polypeptide(L)'
;MRKKHKLKVDEIIKHIGVARSTYTGYEQGHRIPPSKTINKLAELLHTTPNYLCGYTDFEENLDNEDLKAILNNMNLKWGNKPLTDSEKIQIANIINGLLQSVPK
;
A
#
# COMPACT_ATOMS: atom_id res chain seq x y z
N MET A 1 -2.28 3.04 12.29
CA MET A 1 -3.02 2.72 11.05
C MET A 1 -4.38 3.40 10.97
N ARG A 2 -5.42 2.97 11.69
CA ARG A 2 -6.77 3.57 11.58
C ARG A 2 -6.80 5.12 11.63
N LYS A 3 -6.12 5.71 12.62
CA LYS A 3 -6.04 7.19 12.78
C LYS A 3 -5.39 7.89 11.58
N LYS A 4 -4.42 7.24 10.92
CA LYS A 4 -3.72 7.75 9.73
C LYS A 4 -4.69 7.87 8.54
N HIS A 5 -5.54 6.86 8.34
CA HIS A 5 -6.57 6.85 7.30
C HIS A 5 -7.87 7.58 7.70
N LYS A 6 -7.90 8.23 8.87
CA LYS A 6 -9.08 8.93 9.42
C LYS A 6 -10.36 8.08 9.50
N LEU A 7 -10.21 6.76 9.56
CA LEU A 7 -11.33 5.82 9.60
C LEU A 7 -11.94 5.74 11.01
N LYS A 8 -13.27 5.67 11.07
CA LYS A 8 -13.99 5.36 12.31
C LYS A 8 -13.99 3.86 12.55
N VAL A 9 -13.93 3.46 13.82
CA VAL A 9 -13.99 2.03 14.21
C VAL A 9 -15.25 1.36 13.65
N ASP A 10 -16.36 2.10 13.62
CA ASP A 10 -17.65 1.59 13.13
C ASP A 10 -17.67 1.26 11.64
N GLU A 11 -16.90 2.00 10.84
CA GLU A 11 -16.76 1.73 9.41
C GLU A 11 -15.94 0.44 9.19
N ILE A 12 -14.87 0.27 9.97
CA ILE A 12 -13.99 -0.89 9.88
C ILE A 12 -14.72 -2.16 10.29
N ILE A 13 -15.40 -2.15 11.44
CA ILE A 13 -16.10 -3.35 11.94
C ILE A 13 -17.23 -3.78 10.99
N LYS A 14 -17.91 -2.82 10.34
CA LYS A 14 -18.94 -3.08 9.33
C LYS A 14 -18.34 -3.70 8.07
N HIS A 15 -17.17 -3.22 7.64
CA HIS A 15 -16.47 -3.74 6.47
C HIS A 15 -15.92 -5.17 6.70
N ILE A 16 -15.24 -5.40 7.83
CA ILE A 16 -14.62 -6.69 8.11
C ILE A 16 -15.63 -7.72 8.65
N GLY A 17 -16.72 -7.27 9.27
CA GLY A 17 -17.81 -8.10 9.77
C GLY A 17 -17.53 -8.72 11.14
N VAL A 18 -16.97 -7.94 12.08
CA VAL A 18 -16.65 -8.41 13.44
C VAL A 18 -17.22 -7.49 14.50
N ALA A 19 -17.36 -7.97 15.74
CA ALA A 19 -17.78 -7.12 16.85
C ALA A 19 -16.71 -6.07 17.22
N ARG A 20 -17.13 -4.93 17.75
CA ARG A 20 -16.22 -3.85 18.18
C ARG A 20 -15.14 -4.33 19.15
N SER A 21 -15.52 -5.12 20.16
CA SER A 21 -14.57 -5.71 21.12
C SER A 21 -13.53 -6.63 20.46
N THR A 22 -13.93 -7.33 19.39
CA THR A 22 -13.02 -8.19 18.63
C THR A 22 -12.00 -7.35 17.86
N TYR A 23 -12.44 -6.29 17.19
CA TYR A 23 -11.54 -5.35 16.53
C TYR A 23 -10.60 -4.64 17.50
N THR A 24 -11.09 -4.20 18.67
CA THR A 24 -10.23 -3.61 19.71
C THR A 24 -9.15 -4.59 20.16
N GLY A 25 -9.48 -5.88 20.29
CA GLY A 25 -8.48 -6.92 20.57
C GLY A 25 -7.41 -7.05 19.47
N TYR A 26 -7.77 -6.82 18.21
CA TYR A 26 -6.80 -6.78 17.10
C TYR A 26 -5.93 -5.51 17.16
N GLU A 27 -6.53 -4.33 17.33
CA GLU A 27 -5.82 -3.03 17.34
C GLU A 27 -4.82 -2.94 18.51
N GLN A 28 -5.10 -3.63 19.63
CA GLN A 28 -4.21 -3.71 20.79
C GLN A 28 -3.19 -4.86 20.72
N GLY A 29 -3.26 -5.73 19.72
CA GLY A 29 -2.39 -6.91 19.60
C GLY A 29 -2.73 -8.07 20.55
N HIS A 30 -3.84 -8.00 21.28
CA HIS A 30 -4.31 -9.09 22.16
C HIS A 30 -4.84 -10.31 21.38
N ARG A 31 -5.22 -10.12 20.11
CA ARG A 31 -5.71 -11.18 19.23
C ARG A 31 -5.11 -11.04 17.85
N ILE A 32 -4.80 -12.16 17.23
CA ILE A 32 -4.37 -12.21 15.82
C ILE A 32 -5.62 -12.32 14.94
N PRO A 33 -5.85 -11.40 13.99
CA PRO A 33 -6.96 -11.53 13.06
C PRO A 33 -6.74 -12.72 12.12
N PRO A 34 -7.79 -13.45 11.71
CA PRO A 34 -7.65 -14.49 10.70
C PRO A 34 -7.26 -13.88 9.36
N SER A 35 -6.61 -14.67 8.50
CA SER A 35 -6.10 -14.23 7.18
C SER A 35 -7.14 -13.46 6.35
N LYS A 36 -8.39 -13.94 6.31
CA LYS A 36 -9.49 -13.26 5.62
C LYS A 36 -9.76 -11.85 6.14
N THR A 37 -9.65 -11.64 7.46
CA THR A 37 -9.81 -10.32 8.09
C THR A 37 -8.60 -9.43 7.81
N ILE A 38 -7.39 -9.98 7.83
CA ILE A 38 -6.16 -9.24 7.47
C ILE A 38 -6.27 -8.71 6.04
N ASN A 39 -6.70 -9.53 5.09
CA ASN A 39 -6.86 -9.10 3.70
C ASN A 39 -7.87 -7.95 3.54
N LYS A 40 -9.04 -8.05 4.21
CA LYS A 40 -10.03 -6.96 4.20
C LYS A 40 -9.51 -5.69 4.87
N LEU A 41 -8.74 -5.82 5.95
CA LEU A 41 -8.11 -4.68 6.60
C LEU A 41 -7.06 -4.03 5.70
N ALA A 42 -6.27 -4.83 4.98
CA ALA A 42 -5.26 -4.37 4.03
C ALA A 42 -5.91 -3.56 2.91
N GLU A 43 -6.98 -4.09 2.31
CA GLU A 43 -7.78 -3.40 1.29
C GLU A 43 -8.36 -2.09 1.80
N LEU A 44 -9.04 -2.11 2.95
CA LEU A 44 -9.67 -0.92 3.54
C LEU A 44 -8.67 0.17 3.96
N LEU A 45 -7.48 -0.24 4.40
CA LEU A 45 -6.40 0.66 4.82
C LEU A 45 -5.43 0.95 3.68
N HIS A 46 -5.72 0.54 2.45
CA HIS A 46 -4.87 0.74 1.27
C HIS A 46 -3.40 0.37 1.51
N THR A 47 -3.18 -0.75 2.20
CA THR A 47 -1.87 -1.25 2.62
C THR A 47 -1.77 -2.74 2.31
N THR A 48 -0.67 -3.39 2.71
CA THR A 48 -0.47 -4.82 2.49
C THR A 48 -0.63 -5.65 3.77
N PRO A 49 -1.03 -6.93 3.66
CA PRO A 49 -1.00 -7.86 4.79
C PRO A 49 0.37 -7.94 5.46
N ASN A 50 1.45 -7.88 4.68
CA ASN A 50 2.82 -7.92 5.19
C ASN A 50 3.12 -6.74 6.11
N TYR A 51 2.71 -5.53 5.70
CA TYR A 51 2.85 -4.34 6.52
C TYR A 51 1.99 -4.41 7.79
N LEU A 52 0.73 -4.84 7.68
CA LEU A 52 -0.16 -4.98 8.84
C LEU A 52 0.34 -6.01 9.87
N CYS A 53 1.03 -7.06 9.41
CA CYS A 53 1.58 -8.09 10.27
C CYS A 53 3.01 -7.77 10.78
N GLY A 54 3.61 -6.66 10.35
CA GLY A 54 4.96 -6.27 10.75
C GLY A 54 6.08 -7.10 10.09
N TYR A 55 5.82 -7.75 8.96
CA TYR A 55 6.88 -8.42 8.17
C TYR A 55 7.72 -7.43 7.36
N THR A 56 7.28 -6.19 7.24
CA THR A 56 7.97 -5.10 6.55
C THR A 56 7.60 -3.77 7.19
N ASP A 57 8.57 -2.85 7.25
CA ASP A 57 8.35 -1.45 7.64
C ASP A 57 7.91 -0.58 6.45
N PHE A 58 7.90 -1.14 5.24
CA PHE A 58 7.50 -0.45 4.01
C PHE A 58 6.00 -0.57 3.79
N GLU A 59 5.29 0.54 3.93
CA GLU A 59 3.85 0.64 3.65
C GLU A 59 3.63 0.81 2.14
N GLU A 60 3.55 -0.31 1.44
CA GLU A 60 3.12 -0.35 0.03
C GLU A 60 1.68 0.17 -0.04
N ASN A 61 1.48 1.33 -0.67
CA ASN A 61 0.15 1.91 -0.87
C ASN A 61 -0.43 1.36 -2.17
N LEU A 62 -1.57 0.67 -2.08
CA LEU A 62 -2.20 0.02 -3.24
C LEU A 62 -2.94 1.00 -4.17
N ASP A 63 -3.12 2.24 -3.74
CA ASP A 63 -3.91 3.24 -4.47
C ASP A 63 -3.01 4.24 -5.22
N ASN A 64 -3.08 4.16 -6.55
CA ASN A 64 -2.57 5.16 -7.50
C ASN A 64 -1.14 5.62 -7.23
N GLU A 65 -0.19 4.70 -7.36
CA GLU A 65 1.19 5.11 -7.49
C GLU A 65 1.38 5.76 -8.87
N ASP A 66 1.41 7.10 -8.88
CA ASP A 66 1.95 7.87 -10.00
C ASP A 66 3.27 7.19 -10.42
N LEU A 67 3.34 6.75 -11.67
CA LEU A 67 4.50 6.03 -12.18
C LEU A 67 5.79 6.84 -11.99
N LYS A 68 5.67 8.18 -11.98
CA LYS A 68 6.75 9.11 -11.66
C LYS A 68 7.15 9.04 -10.18
N ALA A 69 6.19 8.88 -9.27
CA ALA A 69 6.45 8.65 -7.85
C ALA A 69 7.11 7.29 -7.59
N ILE A 70 6.72 6.24 -8.31
CA ILE A 70 7.38 4.91 -8.23
C ILE A 70 8.85 5.03 -8.62
N LEU A 71 9.13 5.66 -9.77
CA LEU A 71 10.50 5.85 -10.26
C LEU A 71 11.37 6.61 -9.26
N ASN A 72 10.82 7.61 -8.58
CA ASN A 72 11.57 8.46 -7.66
C ASN A 72 11.72 7.86 -6.25
N ASN A 73 10.68 7.25 -5.69
CA ASN A 73 10.62 6.92 -4.28
C ASN A 73 10.99 5.47 -3.95
N MET A 74 11.01 4.57 -4.95
CA MET A 74 11.33 3.16 -4.72
C MET A 74 12.76 2.79 -5.11
N ASN A 75 13.28 1.78 -4.42
CA ASN A 75 14.54 1.15 -4.77
C ASN A 75 14.29 0.10 -5.87
N LEU A 76 14.12 0.59 -7.09
CA LEU A 76 13.75 -0.23 -8.24
C LEU A 76 14.94 -1.03 -8.78
N LYS A 77 14.65 -2.22 -9.29
CA LYS A 77 15.63 -3.08 -9.96
C LYS A 77 15.12 -3.46 -11.34
N TRP A 78 16.02 -3.52 -12.32
CA TRP A 78 15.74 -4.13 -13.62
C TRP A 78 16.43 -5.49 -13.69
N GLY A 79 15.64 -6.56 -13.68
CA GLY A 79 16.13 -7.91 -13.40
C GLY A 79 16.62 -8.02 -11.95
N ASN A 80 17.93 -7.89 -11.73
CA ASN A 80 18.56 -7.93 -10.39
C ASN A 80 19.52 -6.76 -10.11
N LYS A 81 19.64 -5.80 -11.04
CA LYS A 81 20.50 -4.64 -10.87
C LYS A 81 19.70 -3.46 -10.32
N PRO A 82 20.14 -2.81 -9.23
CA PRO A 82 19.52 -1.58 -8.76
C PRO A 82 19.64 -0.49 -9.83
N LEU A 83 18.56 0.24 -10.05
CA LEU A 83 18.53 1.37 -10.95
C LEU A 83 19.13 2.59 -10.26
N THR A 84 20.04 3.26 -10.96
CA THR A 84 20.57 4.56 -10.57
C THR A 84 19.55 5.66 -10.79
N ASP A 85 19.73 6.79 -10.13
CA ASP A 85 18.85 7.96 -10.29
C ASP A 85 18.84 8.49 -11.73
N SER A 86 19.99 8.42 -12.43
CA SER A 86 20.08 8.81 -13.83
C SER A 86 19.23 7.91 -14.73
N GLU A 87 19.26 6.59 -14.52
CA GLU A 87 18.45 5.63 -15.27
C GLU A 87 16.95 5.83 -15.01
N LYS A 88 16.57 6.08 -13.75
CA LYS A 88 15.18 6.42 -13.39
C LYS A 88 14.69 7.65 -14.13
N ILE A 89 15.51 8.70 -14.23
CA ILE A 89 15.20 9.93 -14.98
C ILE A 89 15.04 9.64 -16.48
N GLN A 90 15.93 8.84 -17.07
CA GLN A 90 15.83 8.47 -18.49
C GLN A 90 14.53 7.72 -18.79
N ILE A 91 14.18 6.74 -17.94
CA ILE A 91 12.93 5.98 -18.06
C ILE A 91 11.72 6.92 -17.95
N ALA A 92 11.71 7.84 -16.98
CA ALA A 92 10.62 8.80 -16.83
C ALA A 92 10.42 9.66 -18.08
N ASN A 93 11.51 10.11 -18.72
CA ASN A 93 11.45 10.93 -19.93
C ASN A 93 10.90 10.15 -21.13
N ILE A 94 11.33 8.89 -21.32
CA ILE A 94 10.84 8.02 -22.39
C ILE A 94 9.32 7.80 -22.24
N ILE A 95 8.89 7.45 -21.04
CA ILE A 95 7.47 7.19 -20.74
C ILE A 95 6.63 8.45 -20.97
N ASN A 96 7.09 9.61 -20.51
CA ASN A 96 6.38 10.87 -20.71
C ASN A 96 6.25 11.22 -22.21
N GLY A 97 7.30 11.00 -23.00
CA GLY A 97 7.24 11.16 -24.46
C GLY A 97 6.22 10.24 -25.12
N LEU A 98 6.19 8.96 -24.72
CA LEU A 98 5.20 7.99 -25.23
C LEU A 98 3.76 8.41 -24.87
N LEU A 99 3.51 8.81 -23.62
CA LEU A 99 2.16 9.19 -23.19
C LEU A 99 1.65 10.46 -23.88
N GLN A 100 2.54 11.42 -24.20
CA GLN A 100 2.18 12.62 -24.98
C GLN A 100 1.91 12.32 -26.46
N SER A 101 2.45 11.22 -26.97
CA SER A 101 2.24 10.78 -28.36
C SER A 101 0.94 9.99 -28.57
N VAL A 102 0.28 9.55 -27.49
CA VAL A 102 -1.03 8.88 -27.57
C VAL A 102 -2.11 9.95 -27.79
N PRO A 103 -2.87 9.92 -28.91
CA PRO A 103 -3.99 10.83 -29.09
C PRO A 103 -5.04 10.61 -27.99
N LYS A 104 -5.60 11.70 -27.46
CA LYS A 104 -6.69 11.65 -26.48
C LYS A 104 -7.95 11.00 -27.03
#